data_AF-A0A024TJN4-F1
#
_entry.id   AF-A0A024TJN4-F1
#
_cell.length_a   1.000
_cell.length_b   1.000
_cell.length_c   1.000
_cell.angle_alpha   90.00
_cell.angle_beta   90.00
_cell.angle_gamma   90.00
#
_symmetry.space_group_name_H-M   'P 1'
#
loop_
_entity.id
_entity.type
_entity.pdbx_description
1 polymer ?
#
loop_
_entity_poly.entity_id
_entity_poly.type
_entity_poly.pdbx_seq_one_letter_code
_entity_poly.pdbx_strand_id
1 'polypeptide(L)'
;MALRAAVRSFAVALKPQAASFHAQRFHVREMSLFSSIKDNLTERLETRKNEKSVQAYIDQITFLANSKTYTLQDHFEQMKKQAESGGVTGWKSMMPGVSSMPQIQQMKASLQIMEAMEQTHRDNPQLINGKVKRIVSEKVGQSLEEINNTLRSYEQLNSLRLWLRKRVERGLPLPDSLDSTTEMLREDPTGFPTKNLRPKRRR
;
A
#
# COMPACT_ATOMS: atom_id res chain seq x y z
N MET A 1 -48.28 -25.08 61.34
CA MET A 1 -48.91 -25.92 60.29
C MET A 1 -49.81 -25.04 59.43
N ALA A 2 -49.77 -25.25 58.11
CA ALA A 2 -50.62 -24.68 57.04
C ALA A 2 -50.48 -23.16 56.74
N LEU A 3 -49.82 -22.78 55.64
CA LEU A 3 -50.35 -22.62 54.26
C LEU A 3 -51.33 -21.45 54.11
N ARG A 4 -50.90 -20.38 53.43
CA ARG A 4 -51.54 -19.90 52.19
C ARG A 4 -50.73 -18.80 51.50
N ALA A 5 -50.58 -18.98 50.19
CA ALA A 5 -49.86 -18.13 49.27
C ALA A 5 -50.63 -16.84 48.98
N ALA A 6 -49.89 -15.76 48.73
CA ALA A 6 -50.37 -14.59 48.01
C ALA A 6 -49.39 -14.27 46.88
N VAL A 7 -49.78 -14.70 45.69
CA VAL A 7 -49.15 -14.41 44.41
C VAL A 7 -49.29 -12.90 44.14
N ARG A 8 -48.17 -12.19 43.99
CA ARG A 8 -48.14 -10.87 43.34
C ARG A 8 -47.44 -11.02 42.01
N SER A 9 -48.26 -11.02 40.97
CA SER A 9 -47.88 -11.03 39.56
C SER A 9 -47.13 -9.74 39.22
N PHE A 10 -45.83 -9.83 38.99
CA PHE A 10 -45.06 -8.78 38.33
C PHE A 10 -44.81 -9.24 36.89
N ALA A 11 -45.67 -8.81 35.98
CA ALA A 11 -45.46 -8.98 34.55
C ALA A 11 -44.40 -7.98 34.09
N VAL A 12 -43.13 -8.41 34.08
CA VAL A 12 -42.05 -7.68 33.39
C VAL A 12 -42.06 -8.15 31.94
N ALA A 13 -42.56 -7.29 31.05
CA ALA A 13 -42.52 -7.49 29.61
C ALA A 13 -41.06 -7.51 29.12
N LEU A 14 -40.51 -8.70 28.92
CA LEU A 14 -39.24 -8.90 28.21
C LEU A 14 -39.46 -8.63 26.71
N LYS A 15 -39.16 -7.41 26.28
CA LYS A 15 -38.94 -7.11 24.86
C LYS A 15 -37.73 -7.93 24.39
N PRO A 16 -37.83 -8.72 23.31
CA PRO A 16 -36.65 -9.32 22.71
C PRO A 16 -35.85 -8.19 22.05
N GLN A 17 -34.76 -7.77 22.68
CA GLN A 17 -33.74 -6.96 22.01
C GLN A 17 -33.02 -7.92 21.06
N ALA A 18 -33.42 -7.90 19.79
CA ALA A 18 -32.63 -8.50 18.73
C ALA A 18 -31.22 -7.88 18.82
N ALA A 19 -30.24 -8.70 19.19
CA ALA A 19 -28.84 -8.34 19.12
C ALA A 19 -28.54 -8.06 17.64
N SER A 20 -28.53 -6.78 17.27
CA SER A 20 -27.95 -6.33 16.02
C SER A 20 -26.47 -6.64 16.10
N PHE A 21 -26.07 -7.77 15.54
CA PHE A 21 -24.69 -8.04 15.15
C PHE A 21 -24.29 -6.91 14.20
N HIS A 22 -23.66 -5.88 14.75
CA HIS A 22 -23.01 -4.85 13.97
C HIS A 22 -21.74 -5.51 13.41
N ALA A 23 -21.86 -6.13 12.24
CA ALA A 23 -20.69 -6.44 11.44
C ALA A 23 -19.98 -5.10 11.21
N GLN A 24 -18.89 -4.86 11.95
CA GLN A 24 -18.03 -3.73 11.72
C GLN A 24 -17.60 -3.81 10.26
N ARG A 25 -18.22 -2.98 9.41
CA ARG A 25 -17.77 -2.79 8.05
C ARG A 25 -16.39 -2.19 8.16
N PHE A 26 -15.37 -3.01 7.90
CA PHE A 26 -14.01 -2.52 7.73
C PHE A 26 -14.02 -1.61 6.50
N HIS A 27 -14.10 -0.29 6.74
CA HIS A 27 -13.83 0.69 5.72
C HIS A 27 -12.32 0.66 5.45
N VAL A 28 -11.91 -0.21 4.52
CA VAL A 28 -10.60 -0.11 3.89
C VAL A 28 -10.64 1.20 3.12
N ARG A 29 -9.97 2.23 3.65
CA ARG A 29 -9.84 3.51 2.96
C ARG A 29 -9.18 3.22 1.62
N GLU A 30 -9.87 3.59 0.54
CA GLU A 30 -9.36 3.52 -0.81
C GLU A 30 -7.92 4.06 -0.84
N MET A 31 -7.00 3.17 -1.15
CA MET A 31 -5.59 3.50 -1.29
C MET A 31 -5.46 4.39 -2.54
N SER A 32 -4.82 5.55 -2.42
CA SER A 32 -4.67 6.56 -3.50
C SER A 32 -3.94 6.06 -4.76
N LEU A 33 -3.45 4.82 -4.78
CA LEU A 33 -2.80 4.18 -5.91
C LEU A 33 -3.78 3.50 -6.90
N PHE A 34 -5.07 3.41 -6.56
CA PHE A 34 -6.01 2.53 -7.27
C PHE A 34 -7.21 3.25 -7.90
N SER A 35 -7.33 4.58 -7.78
CA SER A 35 -8.51 5.32 -8.24
C SER A 35 -8.37 5.97 -9.63
N SER A 36 -7.21 5.89 -10.28
CA SER A 36 -6.89 6.80 -11.38
C SER A 36 -7.06 6.23 -12.79
N ILE A 37 -7.56 5.01 -12.96
CA ILE A 37 -7.66 4.41 -14.31
C ILE A 37 -8.98 3.65 -14.43
N LYS A 38 -10.06 4.40 -14.63
CA LYS A 38 -11.28 3.89 -15.23
C LYS A 38 -11.51 4.72 -16.49
N ASP A 39 -11.63 4.04 -17.62
CA ASP A 39 -11.98 4.54 -18.97
C ASP A 39 -10.81 4.73 -19.95
N ASN A 40 -10.50 3.70 -20.75
CA ASN A 40 -11.00 3.57 -22.12
C ASN A 40 -10.46 2.31 -22.81
N LEU A 41 -11.31 1.73 -23.65
CA LEU A 41 -11.17 0.44 -24.33
C LEU A 41 -10.61 0.65 -25.76
N THR A 42 -9.44 0.10 -26.09
CA THR A 42 -9.03 -0.18 -27.48
C THR A 42 -8.40 -1.60 -27.64
N GLU A 43 -9.27 -2.56 -27.93
CA GLU A 43 -9.17 -3.99 -27.61
C GLU A 43 -8.14 -4.86 -28.38
N ARG A 44 -7.22 -4.35 -29.22
CA ARG A 44 -6.31 -5.27 -30.00
C ARG A 44 -4.83 -4.92 -30.08
N LEU A 45 -4.44 -3.68 -29.81
CA LEU A 45 -3.04 -3.33 -29.52
C LEU A 45 -2.77 -3.27 -28.02
N GLU A 46 -3.83 -3.08 -27.22
CA GLU A 46 -3.80 -3.18 -25.77
C GLU A 46 -3.56 -4.61 -25.32
N THR A 47 -4.14 -5.64 -25.95
CA THR A 47 -4.03 -7.05 -25.48
C THR A 47 -2.59 -7.53 -25.35
N ARG A 48 -1.72 -7.30 -26.35
CA ARG A 48 -0.29 -7.72 -26.26
C ARG A 48 0.53 -6.89 -25.27
N LYS A 49 0.22 -5.59 -25.11
CA LYS A 49 0.85 -4.75 -24.08
C LYS A 49 0.35 -5.15 -22.69
N ASN A 50 -0.92 -5.52 -22.59
CA ASN A 50 -1.60 -5.96 -21.38
C ASN A 50 -1.10 -7.34 -20.95
N GLU A 51 -0.88 -8.29 -21.86
CA GLU A 51 -0.28 -9.59 -21.51
C GLU A 51 1.09 -9.43 -20.87
N LYS A 52 1.97 -8.59 -21.44
CA LYS A 52 3.29 -8.30 -20.87
C LYS A 52 3.19 -7.55 -19.54
N SER A 53 2.26 -6.61 -19.40
CA SER A 53 2.10 -5.87 -18.14
C SER A 53 1.48 -6.75 -17.05
N VAL A 54 0.56 -7.65 -17.40
CA VAL A 54 -0.02 -8.67 -16.52
C VAL A 54 1.05 -9.67 -16.09
N GLN A 55 1.88 -10.17 -17.00
CA GLN A 55 3.01 -11.04 -16.64
C GLN A 55 3.99 -10.34 -15.70
N ALA A 56 4.39 -9.10 -16.01
CA ALA A 56 5.26 -8.32 -15.15
C ALA A 56 4.63 -8.07 -13.76
N TYR A 57 3.31 -7.90 -13.70
CA TYR A 57 2.57 -7.77 -12.46
C TYR A 57 2.59 -9.07 -11.65
N ILE A 58 2.30 -10.21 -12.29
CA ILE A 58 2.35 -11.54 -11.66
C ILE A 58 3.76 -11.82 -11.12
N ASP A 59 4.79 -11.53 -11.91
CA ASP A 59 6.19 -11.67 -11.50
C ASP A 59 6.50 -10.82 -10.27
N GLN A 60 6.03 -9.56 -10.27
CA GLN A 60 6.20 -8.66 -9.12
C GLN A 60 5.49 -9.17 -7.88
N ILE A 61 4.23 -9.60 -7.99
CA ILE A 61 3.45 -10.15 -6.88
C ILE A 61 4.09 -11.42 -6.34
N THR A 62 4.54 -12.31 -7.22
CA THR A 62 5.22 -13.56 -6.86
C THR A 62 6.54 -13.27 -6.15
N PHE A 63 7.32 -12.32 -6.65
CA PHE A 63 8.55 -11.87 -6.01
C PHE A 63 8.27 -11.32 -4.59
N LEU A 64 7.28 -10.43 -4.44
CA LEU A 64 6.92 -9.87 -3.15
C LEU A 64 6.44 -10.95 -2.18
N ALA A 65 5.57 -11.85 -2.63
CA ALA A 65 5.00 -12.92 -1.81
C ALA A 65 6.09 -13.86 -1.24
N ASN A 66 7.12 -14.15 -2.03
CA ASN A 66 8.22 -15.03 -1.64
C ASN A 66 9.35 -14.29 -0.88
N SER A 67 9.43 -12.96 -0.98
CA SER A 67 10.46 -12.17 -0.32
C SER A 67 10.28 -12.08 1.20
N LYS A 68 11.27 -12.58 1.96
CA LYS A 68 11.25 -12.51 3.43
C LYS A 68 11.46 -11.10 3.96
N THR A 69 12.30 -10.32 3.29
CA THR A 69 12.65 -8.93 3.63
C THR A 69 12.44 -8.03 2.42
N TYR A 70 12.00 -6.79 2.67
CA TYR A 70 11.89 -5.74 1.67
C TYR A 70 12.23 -4.41 2.32
N THR A 71 13.47 -3.99 2.13
CA THR A 71 14.06 -2.79 2.71
C THR A 71 13.83 -1.59 1.78
N LEU A 72 14.13 -0.39 2.26
CA LEU A 72 14.09 0.80 1.41
C LEU A 72 15.22 0.76 0.37
N GLN A 73 16.32 0.06 0.65
CA GLN A 73 17.38 -0.20 -0.33
C GLN A 73 16.86 -1.04 -1.50
N ASP A 74 16.14 -2.13 -1.24
CA ASP A 74 15.54 -2.98 -2.29
C ASP A 74 14.59 -2.16 -3.18
N HIS A 75 13.81 -1.28 -2.55
CA HIS A 75 12.90 -0.37 -3.25
C HIS A 75 13.65 0.64 -4.12
N PHE A 76 14.73 1.23 -3.60
CA PHE A 76 15.59 2.14 -4.36
C PHE A 76 16.19 1.46 -5.59
N GLU A 77 16.71 0.25 -5.46
CA GLU A 77 17.28 -0.52 -6.57
C GLU A 77 16.23 -0.87 -7.62
N GLN A 78 15.04 -1.28 -7.19
CA GLN A 78 13.91 -1.54 -8.08
C GLN A 78 13.52 -0.28 -8.86
N MET A 79 13.40 0.87 -8.19
CA MET A 79 13.07 2.14 -8.83
C MET A 79 14.18 2.60 -9.79
N LYS A 80 15.44 2.37 -9.44
CA LYS A 80 16.58 2.70 -10.31
C LYS A 80 16.55 1.88 -11.60
N LYS A 81 16.35 0.56 -11.48
CA LYS A 81 16.19 -0.33 -12.64
C LYS A 81 15.01 0.09 -13.52
N GLN A 82 13.86 0.42 -12.90
CA GLN A 82 12.68 0.89 -13.62
C GLN A 82 12.93 2.24 -14.33
N ALA A 83 13.68 3.14 -13.71
CA ALA A 83 14.04 4.41 -14.31
C ALA A 83 14.98 4.23 -15.50
N GLU A 84 15.93 3.30 -15.42
CA GLU A 84 16.84 2.93 -16.51
C GLU A 84 16.08 2.27 -17.66
N SER A 85 15.25 1.26 -17.38
CA SER A 85 14.45 0.57 -18.40
C SER A 85 13.38 1.46 -19.03
N GLY A 86 12.81 2.38 -18.25
CA GLY A 86 11.82 3.36 -18.68
C GLY A 86 12.41 4.56 -19.42
N GLY A 87 13.74 4.67 -19.51
CA GLY A 87 14.42 5.77 -20.19
C GLY A 87 14.40 7.11 -19.44
N VAL A 88 14.12 7.09 -18.14
CA VAL A 88 14.03 8.30 -17.28
C VAL A 88 15.39 8.88 -16.91
N THR A 89 16.45 8.09 -17.03
CA THR A 89 17.84 8.52 -16.78
C THR A 89 18.69 8.63 -18.06
N GLY A 90 18.19 8.12 -19.20
CA GLY A 90 18.91 8.11 -20.48
C GLY A 90 18.52 9.24 -21.44
N TRP A 91 18.93 9.14 -22.70
CA TRP A 91 18.63 10.13 -23.75
C TRP A 91 17.14 10.42 -23.94
N LYS A 92 16.26 9.44 -23.68
CA LYS A 92 14.79 9.62 -23.70
C LYS A 92 14.31 10.65 -22.67
N SER A 93 15.04 10.83 -21.57
CA SER A 93 14.79 11.85 -20.56
C SER A 93 15.23 13.26 -20.98
N MET A 94 15.95 13.38 -22.10
CA MET A 94 16.34 14.66 -22.70
C MET A 94 15.35 15.11 -23.79
N MET A 95 14.36 14.28 -24.14
CA MET A 95 13.30 14.70 -25.05
C MET A 95 12.43 15.77 -24.39
N PRO A 96 12.24 16.94 -25.02
CA PRO A 96 11.30 17.94 -24.54
C PRO A 96 9.89 17.34 -24.51
N GLY A 97 9.16 17.59 -23.41
CA GLY A 97 7.81 17.04 -23.18
C GLY A 97 7.79 15.76 -22.33
N VAL A 98 8.72 14.82 -22.52
CA VAL A 98 8.83 13.60 -21.69
C VAL A 98 9.42 13.95 -20.32
N SER A 99 10.50 14.73 -20.29
CA SER A 99 11.14 15.17 -19.04
C SER A 99 10.23 16.00 -18.13
N SER A 100 9.24 16.67 -18.72
CA SER A 100 8.27 17.52 -18.02
C SER A 100 7.07 16.74 -17.47
N MET A 101 6.96 15.44 -17.73
CA MET A 101 5.85 14.64 -17.23
C MET A 101 5.92 14.55 -15.68
N PRO A 102 4.82 14.86 -14.96
CA PRO A 102 4.81 14.86 -13.50
C PRO A 102 5.29 13.54 -12.87
N GLN A 103 4.94 12.41 -13.48
CA GLN A 103 5.33 11.07 -13.02
C GLN A 103 6.85 10.87 -13.08
N ILE A 104 7.49 11.41 -14.12
CA ILE A 104 8.95 11.30 -14.30
C ILE A 104 9.66 12.19 -13.28
N GLN A 105 9.16 13.41 -13.05
CA GLN A 105 9.70 14.31 -12.04
C GLN A 105 9.56 13.73 -10.63
N GLN A 106 8.41 13.15 -10.30
CA GLN A 106 8.17 12.50 -9.02
C GLN A 106 9.10 11.29 -8.81
N MET A 107 9.32 10.48 -9.86
CA MET A 107 10.25 9.36 -9.78
C MET A 107 11.70 9.84 -9.58
N LYS A 108 12.13 10.88 -10.28
CA LYS A 108 13.46 11.49 -10.08
C LYS A 108 13.63 12.03 -8.66
N ALA A 109 12.64 12.78 -8.15
CA ALA A 109 12.66 13.30 -6.78
C ALA A 109 12.75 12.16 -5.75
N SER A 110 11.96 11.09 -5.95
CA SER A 110 11.98 9.91 -5.07
C SER A 110 13.34 9.21 -5.06
N LEU A 111 13.97 9.06 -6.23
CA LEU A 111 15.32 8.49 -6.35
C LEU A 111 16.36 9.35 -5.63
N GLN A 112 16.34 10.67 -5.84
CA GLN A 112 17.26 11.59 -5.18
C GLN A 112 17.09 11.59 -3.65
N ILE A 113 15.84 11.55 -3.17
CA ILE A 113 15.53 11.44 -1.73
C ILE A 113 16.12 10.17 -1.14
N MET A 114 15.91 9.02 -1.79
CA MET A 114 16.42 7.74 -1.31
C MET A 114 17.95 7.67 -1.41
N GLU A 115 18.55 8.23 -2.46
CA GLU A 115 20.00 8.28 -2.65
C GLU A 115 20.69 9.13 -1.58
N ALA A 116 20.06 10.21 -1.11
CA ALA A 116 20.61 11.08 -0.07
C ALA A 116 20.49 10.50 1.36
N MET A 117 19.73 9.42 1.53
CA MET A 117 19.69 8.68 2.79
C MET A 117 20.92 7.81 2.94
N GLU A 118 21.46 7.75 4.17
CA GLU A 118 22.55 6.84 4.47
C GLU A 118 22.11 5.37 4.34
N GLN A 119 23.04 4.48 4.01
CA GLN A 119 22.77 3.06 3.83
C GLN A 119 22.10 2.43 5.06
N THR A 120 22.59 2.77 6.25
CA THR A 120 22.05 2.31 7.54
C THR A 120 20.55 2.60 7.70
N HIS A 121 20.10 3.75 7.21
CA HIS A 121 18.69 4.15 7.22
C HIS A 121 17.88 3.45 6.11
N ARG A 122 18.50 3.16 4.96
CA ARG A 122 17.85 2.42 3.85
C ARG A 122 17.62 0.95 4.19
N ASP A 123 18.59 0.31 4.84
CA ASP A 123 18.50 -1.08 5.28
C ASP A 123 17.48 -1.22 6.43
N ASN A 124 17.40 -0.21 7.30
CA ASN A 124 16.44 -0.17 8.40
C ASN A 124 15.61 1.13 8.42
N PRO A 125 14.51 1.19 7.66
CA PRO A 125 13.66 2.39 7.57
C PRO A 125 13.03 2.83 8.90
N GLN A 126 12.98 1.96 9.91
CA GLN A 126 12.46 2.31 11.24
C GLN A 126 13.34 3.34 11.97
N LEU A 127 14.61 3.49 11.56
CA LEU A 127 15.54 4.48 12.11
C LEU A 127 15.27 5.90 11.57
N ILE A 128 14.47 6.04 10.52
CA ILE A 128 14.20 7.33 9.86
C ILE A 128 13.26 8.18 10.73
N ASN A 129 13.86 9.01 11.56
CA ASN A 129 13.16 9.97 12.41
C ASN A 129 13.07 11.37 11.76
N GLY A 130 12.47 12.33 12.47
CA GLY A 130 12.31 13.69 11.98
C GLY A 130 13.63 14.44 11.70
N LYS A 131 14.70 14.15 12.46
CA LYS A 131 16.02 14.77 12.23
C LYS A 131 16.62 14.29 10.92
N VAL A 132 16.57 12.97 10.67
CA VAL A 132 17.04 12.37 9.42
C VAL A 132 16.31 12.97 8.22
N LYS A 133 14.98 13.12 8.31
CA LYS A 133 14.18 13.75 7.24
C LYS A 133 14.58 15.19 6.96
N ARG A 134 14.92 15.99 7.98
CA ARG A 134 15.41 17.37 7.79
C ARG A 134 16.77 17.39 7.10
N ILE A 135 17.70 16.52 7.52
CA ILE A 135 19.02 16.40 6.89
C ILE A 135 18.88 16.03 5.40
N VAL A 136 18.01 15.08 5.08
CA VAL A 136 17.76 14.67 3.68
C VAL A 136 17.13 15.82 2.89
N SER A 137 16.16 16.53 3.47
CA SER A 137 15.54 17.70 2.86
C SER A 137 16.57 18.79 2.53
N GLU A 138 17.47 19.10 3.45
CA GLU A 138 18.54 20.07 3.25
C GLU A 138 19.54 19.63 2.18
N LYS A 139 19.87 18.33 2.10
CA LYS A 139 20.80 17.78 1.09
C LYS A 139 20.25 17.82 -0.34
N VAL A 140 18.95 17.55 -0.52
CA VAL A 140 18.34 17.39 -1.85
C VAL A 140 17.51 18.61 -2.27
N GLY A 141 17.19 19.50 -1.34
CA GLY A 141 16.30 20.65 -1.58
C GLY A 141 14.83 20.27 -1.74
N GLN A 142 14.45 19.03 -1.38
CA GLN A 142 13.08 18.53 -1.47
C GLN A 142 12.32 18.82 -0.17
N SER A 143 11.00 18.98 -0.27
CA SER A 143 10.14 19.25 0.88
C SER A 143 10.05 18.05 1.84
N LEU A 144 9.77 18.31 3.11
CA LEU A 144 9.47 17.25 4.07
C LEU A 144 8.22 16.44 3.67
N GLU A 145 7.32 17.05 2.91
CA GLU A 145 6.13 16.38 2.40
C GLU A 145 6.49 15.33 1.34
N GLU A 146 7.33 15.69 0.36
CA GLU A 146 7.83 14.76 -0.66
C GLU A 146 8.57 13.59 -0.04
N ILE A 147 9.44 13.84 0.95
CA ILE A 147 10.14 12.78 1.68
C ILE A 147 9.13 11.83 2.35
N ASN A 148 8.08 12.37 2.97
CA ASN A 148 7.05 11.54 3.57
C ASN A 148 6.23 10.77 2.53
N ASN A 149 6.00 11.34 1.35
CA ASN A 149 5.30 10.67 0.26
C ASN A 149 6.13 9.48 -0.26
N THR A 150 7.44 9.66 -0.46
CA THR A 150 8.38 8.59 -0.84
C THR A 150 8.43 7.47 0.21
N LEU A 151 8.48 7.81 1.49
CA LEU A 151 8.45 6.79 2.55
C LEU A 151 7.10 6.07 2.62
N ARG A 152 6.00 6.78 2.37
CA ARG A 152 4.66 6.17 2.31
C ARG A 152 4.55 5.21 1.15
N SER A 153 5.04 5.53 -0.05
CA SER A 153 4.98 4.59 -1.20
C SER A 153 5.71 3.28 -0.90
N TYR A 154 6.89 3.37 -0.27
CA TYR A 154 7.61 2.20 0.22
C TYR A 154 6.80 1.41 1.27
N GLU A 155 6.24 2.09 2.27
CA GLU A 155 5.44 1.44 3.32
C GLU A 155 4.22 0.71 2.76
N GLN A 156 3.57 1.28 1.74
CA GLN A 156 2.42 0.67 1.06
C GLN A 156 2.80 -0.63 0.37
N LEU A 157 3.92 -0.63 -0.35
CA LEU A 157 4.42 -1.82 -1.03
C LEU A 157 4.87 -2.90 -0.04
N ASN A 158 5.54 -2.52 1.04
CA ASN A 158 5.91 -3.44 2.12
C ASN A 158 4.66 -4.02 2.84
N SER A 159 3.60 -3.22 2.98
CA SER A 159 2.33 -3.66 3.55
C SER A 159 1.64 -4.70 2.67
N LEU A 160 1.62 -4.45 1.35
CA LEU A 160 1.13 -5.41 0.36
C LEU A 160 1.93 -6.72 0.43
N ARG A 161 3.25 -6.64 0.47
CA ARG A 161 4.14 -7.82 0.61
C ARG A 161 3.82 -8.66 1.84
N LEU A 162 3.65 -8.02 3.01
CA LEU A 162 3.32 -8.73 4.25
C LEU A 162 1.99 -9.47 4.15
N TRP A 163 1.00 -8.86 3.51
CA TRP A 163 -0.30 -9.47 3.24
C TRP A 163 -0.20 -10.63 2.24
N LEU A 164 0.54 -10.45 1.13
CA LEU A 164 0.80 -11.52 0.15
C LEU A 164 1.47 -12.72 0.80
N ARG A 165 2.50 -12.48 1.63
CA ARG A 165 3.19 -13.56 2.34
C ARG A 165 2.25 -14.34 3.26
N LYS A 166 1.38 -13.64 3.99
CA LYS A 166 0.37 -14.27 4.84
C LYS A 166 -0.63 -15.11 4.06
N ARG A 167 -0.92 -14.75 2.80
CA ARG A 167 -1.75 -15.56 1.91
C ARG A 167 -1.05 -16.82 1.44
N VAL A 168 0.22 -16.73 1.05
CA VAL A 168 1.04 -17.91 0.72
C VAL A 168 1.15 -18.86 1.91
N GLU A 169 1.40 -18.33 3.11
CA GLU A 169 1.43 -19.12 4.36
C GLU A 169 0.10 -19.85 4.63
N ARG A 170 -1.03 -19.33 4.14
CA ARG A 170 -2.36 -19.92 4.25
C ARG A 170 -2.77 -20.79 3.06
N GLY A 171 -1.93 -20.91 2.03
CA GLY A 171 -2.25 -21.63 0.80
C GLY A 171 -3.33 -20.97 -0.06
N LEU A 172 -3.53 -19.65 0.08
CA LEU A 172 -4.49 -18.89 -0.72
C LEU A 172 -3.88 -18.45 -2.06
N PRO A 173 -4.69 -18.29 -3.12
CA PRO A 173 -4.19 -17.83 -4.41
C PRO A 173 -3.65 -16.39 -4.34
N LEU A 174 -2.66 -16.13 -5.18
CA LEU A 174 -2.11 -14.79 -5.39
C LEU A 174 -2.95 -14.04 -6.43
N PRO A 175 -3.04 -12.70 -6.32
CA PRO A 175 -3.70 -11.89 -7.33
C PRO A 175 -2.90 -11.85 -8.64
N ASP A 176 -3.63 -11.82 -9.74
CA ASP A 176 -3.14 -11.81 -11.12
C ASP A 176 -3.15 -10.40 -11.75
N SER A 177 -3.93 -9.48 -11.16
CA SER A 177 -4.09 -8.11 -11.63
C SER A 177 -4.25 -7.13 -10.48
N LEU A 178 -4.16 -5.84 -10.81
CA LEU A 178 -4.37 -4.76 -9.86
C LEU A 178 -5.80 -4.81 -9.28
N ASP A 179 -6.80 -4.97 -10.15
CA ASP A 179 -8.21 -5.02 -9.77
C ASP A 179 -8.47 -6.23 -8.86
N SER A 180 -7.96 -7.41 -9.24
CA SER A 180 -8.00 -8.63 -8.43
C SER A 180 -7.39 -8.40 -7.04
N THR A 181 -6.25 -7.72 -6.95
CA THR A 181 -5.64 -7.36 -5.65
C THR A 181 -6.55 -6.47 -4.81
N THR A 182 -7.21 -5.49 -5.40
CA THR A 182 -8.11 -4.59 -4.66
C THR A 182 -9.34 -5.31 -4.12
N GLU A 183 -9.95 -6.18 -4.92
CA GLU A 183 -11.10 -6.99 -4.54
C GLU A 183 -10.71 -7.96 -3.42
N MET A 184 -9.63 -8.69 -3.64
CA MET A 184 -9.07 -9.59 -2.66
C MET A 184 -8.72 -8.93 -1.32
N LEU A 185 -8.17 -7.70 -1.33
CA LEU A 185 -7.84 -6.96 -0.11
C LEU A 185 -9.09 -6.49 0.62
N ARG A 186 -10.16 -6.19 -0.11
CA ARG A 186 -11.47 -5.82 0.43
C ARG A 186 -12.12 -7.00 1.15
N GLU A 187 -12.01 -8.19 0.58
CA GLU A 187 -12.56 -9.43 1.14
C GLU A 187 -11.77 -9.93 2.36
N ASP A 188 -10.44 -10.00 2.24
CA ASP A 188 -9.58 -10.50 3.29
C ASP A 188 -8.40 -9.54 3.56
N PRO A 189 -8.60 -8.53 4.43
CA PRO A 189 -7.53 -7.63 4.86
C PRO A 189 -6.57 -8.26 5.87
N THR A 190 -6.71 -9.55 6.20
CA THR A 190 -5.90 -10.21 7.25
C THR A 190 -4.42 -10.22 6.87
N GLY A 191 -3.57 -9.74 7.79
CA GLY A 191 -2.13 -9.63 7.57
C GLY A 191 -1.66 -8.29 7.01
N PHE A 192 -2.58 -7.39 6.67
CA PHE A 192 -2.24 -6.03 6.27
C PHE A 192 -1.94 -5.15 7.51
N PRO A 193 -0.75 -4.50 7.61
CA PRO A 193 -0.38 -3.72 8.79
C PRO A 193 -1.16 -2.41 8.89
N THR A 194 -2.18 -2.36 9.74
CA THR A 194 -3.02 -1.16 9.94
C THR A 194 -2.38 -0.09 10.84
N LYS A 195 -1.30 -0.43 11.55
CA LYS A 195 -0.69 0.44 12.58
C LYS A 195 0.02 1.68 12.01
N ASN A 196 0.65 1.56 10.85
CA ASN A 196 1.47 2.64 10.27
C ASN A 196 0.69 3.53 9.30
N LEU A 197 -0.49 3.09 8.85
CA LEU A 197 -1.32 3.80 7.86
C LEU A 197 -2.31 4.79 8.49
N ARG A 198 -2.46 4.81 9.82
CA ARG A 198 -3.26 5.83 10.49
C ARG A 198 -2.50 7.16 10.45
N PRO A 199 -3.03 8.22 9.82
CA PRO A 199 -2.39 9.53 9.89
C PRO A 199 -2.25 9.90 11.37
N LYS A 200 -1.03 10.22 11.82
CA LYS A 200 -0.81 10.74 13.16
C LYS A 200 -1.73 11.95 13.32
N ARG A 201 -2.70 11.88 14.24
CA ARG A 201 -3.54 13.02 14.59
C ARG A 201 -2.57 14.17 14.91
N ARG A 202 -2.67 15.27 14.17
CA ARG A 202 -1.94 16.50 14.50
C ARG A 202 -2.41 16.87 15.92
N ARG A 203 -1.48 16.82 16.89
CA ARG A 203 -1.68 17.40 18.21
C ARG A 203 -1.46 18.90 18.10
#